data_AF-A0A8H5M5D7-F1
#
_entry.id   AF-A0A8H5M5D7-F1
#
_cell.length_a   1.000
_cell.length_b   1.000
_cell.length_c   1.000
_cell.angle_alpha   90.00
_cell.angle_beta   90.00
_cell.angle_gamma   90.00
#
_symmetry.space_group_name_H-M   'P 1'
#
loop_
_entity.id
_entity.type
_entity.pdbx_description
1 polymer ?
#
loop_
_entity_poly.entity_id
_entity_poly.type
_entity_poly.pdbx_seq_one_letter_code
_entity_poly.pdbx_strand_id
1 'polypeptide(L)'
;MDEPFLELCHTEARKRGYMVDGEEELRPFIIQGVAIAFTAYAHLPDSPTIQVWMALITAAAIYCDDKFLKDTSSVDVFCDRLLRGQPQADRALNAFAELIVETPMHFPRLTANLIVASIFNFINSIILDKQTLGMEVSPVADNYPMFTRIMSGVAEFYGLAAFPVHLRIDSYIQALPSMMTFIVDVNDILSFYKEELVGESVNYVSLWAKSRGCDKSQALYAIIQETVEAHEKVVQILQKEPEALDAYYNFASGYVQFHTVLDRRYRLDELRLS
;
A
#
# COMPACT_ATOMS: atom_id res chain seq x y z
N MET A 1 -15.95 -4.93 10.83
CA MET A 1 -14.52 -5.06 11.18
C MET A 1 -14.35 -6.24 12.11
N ASP A 2 -13.28 -7.02 11.97
CA ASP A 2 -12.99 -8.17 12.85
C ASP A 2 -12.41 -7.67 14.19
N GLU A 3 -13.27 -7.56 15.20
CA GLU A 3 -12.90 -7.10 16.55
C GLU A 3 -11.88 -8.03 17.23
N PRO A 4 -12.03 -9.37 17.22
CA PRO A 4 -11.00 -10.28 17.72
C PRO A 4 -9.62 -10.06 17.09
N PHE A 5 -9.55 -9.91 15.77
CA PHE A 5 -8.29 -9.70 15.07
C PHE A 5 -7.67 -8.31 15.35
N LEU A 6 -8.50 -7.28 15.51
CA LEU A 6 -8.05 -5.97 15.96
C LEU A 6 -7.41 -6.02 17.35
N GLU A 7 -8.05 -6.69 18.30
CA GLU A 7 -7.50 -6.86 19.66
C GLU A 7 -6.23 -7.71 19.67
N LEU A 8 -6.12 -8.71 18.78
CA LEU A 8 -4.88 -9.47 18.59
C LEU A 8 -3.74 -8.55 18.13
N CYS A 9 -3.98 -7.70 17.12
CA CYS A 9 -2.99 -6.74 16.62
C CYS A 9 -2.59 -5.71 17.69
N HIS A 10 -3.56 -5.20 18.46
CA HIS A 10 -3.26 -4.32 19.59
C HIS A 10 -2.44 -5.01 20.67
N THR A 11 -2.75 -6.27 20.99
CA THR A 11 -2.00 -7.05 21.97
C THR A 11 -0.56 -7.26 21.54
N GLU A 12 -0.33 -7.65 20.28
CA GLU A 12 1.02 -7.84 19.77
C GLU A 12 1.77 -6.49 19.70
N ALA A 13 1.12 -5.40 19.28
CA ALA A 13 1.72 -4.07 19.28
C ALA A 13 2.15 -3.61 20.69
N ARG A 14 1.37 -3.89 21.74
CA ARG A 14 1.77 -3.59 23.14
C ARG A 14 2.95 -4.44 23.57
N LYS A 15 2.89 -5.74 23.30
CA LYS A 15 3.96 -6.70 23.66
C LYS A 15 5.29 -6.34 23.03
N ARG A 16 5.28 -5.83 21.80
CA ARG A 16 6.47 -5.36 21.06
C ARG A 16 6.88 -3.92 21.39
N GLY A 17 6.10 -3.22 22.23
CA GLY A 17 6.38 -1.84 22.61
C GLY A 17 6.13 -0.82 21.49
N TYR A 18 5.31 -1.15 20.48
CA TYR A 18 4.91 -0.24 19.39
C TYR A 18 3.78 0.69 19.82
N MET A 19 3.03 0.28 20.83
CA MET A 19 1.95 1.03 21.42
C MET A 19 2.14 1.09 22.94
N VAL A 20 2.10 2.29 23.49
CA VAL A 20 2.13 2.55 24.94
C VAL A 20 0.84 3.27 25.33
N ASP A 21 0.29 2.92 26.49
CA ASP A 21 -0.96 3.51 26.97
C ASP A 21 -0.81 5.02 27.16
N GLY A 22 -1.75 5.79 26.59
CA GLY A 22 -1.75 7.25 26.63
C GLY A 22 -1.04 7.92 25.45
N GLU A 23 -0.40 7.16 24.56
CA GLU A 23 0.21 7.68 23.33
C GLU A 23 -0.56 7.25 22.08
N GLU A 24 -0.72 8.17 21.13
CA GLU A 24 -1.49 7.97 19.89
C GLU A 24 -0.61 7.76 18.65
N GLU A 25 0.63 7.31 18.79
CA GLU A 25 1.56 7.19 17.64
C GLU A 25 1.07 6.18 16.58
N LEU A 26 1.37 4.89 16.74
CA LEU A 26 0.96 3.87 15.76
C LEU A 26 -0.51 3.46 15.93
N ARG A 27 -1.06 3.65 17.13
CA ARG A 27 -2.39 3.16 17.53
C ARG A 27 -3.54 3.54 16.58
N PRO A 28 -3.67 4.81 16.11
CA PRO A 28 -4.77 5.21 15.23
C PRO A 28 -4.74 4.52 13.86
N PHE A 29 -3.56 4.01 13.47
CA PHE A 29 -3.31 3.43 12.16
C PHE A 29 -3.53 1.91 12.12
N ILE A 30 -3.44 1.23 13.27
CA ILE A 30 -3.61 -0.23 13.37
C ILE A 30 -4.94 -0.68 12.76
N ILE A 31 -6.00 0.09 12.98
CA ILE A 31 -7.34 -0.24 12.46
C ILE A 31 -7.37 -0.29 10.92
N GLN A 32 -6.58 0.55 10.23
CA GLN A 32 -6.49 0.49 8.77
C GLN A 32 -5.66 -0.69 8.29
N GLY A 33 -4.56 -0.98 8.99
CA GLY A 33 -3.77 -2.18 8.73
C GLY A 33 -4.56 -3.48 8.94
N VAL A 34 -5.38 -3.53 9.98
CA VAL A 34 -6.29 -4.66 10.25
C VAL A 34 -7.32 -4.80 9.14
N ALA A 35 -7.90 -3.70 8.67
CA ALA A 35 -8.89 -3.73 7.60
C ALA A 35 -8.33 -4.39 6.33
N ILE A 36 -7.14 -3.96 5.86
CA ILE A 36 -6.55 -4.55 4.65
C ILE A 36 -6.11 -6.00 4.88
N ALA A 37 -5.50 -6.33 6.02
CA ALA A 37 -5.09 -7.69 6.32
C ALA A 37 -6.29 -8.66 6.35
N PHE A 38 -7.41 -8.22 6.94
CA PHE A 38 -8.62 -9.03 7.03
C PHE A 38 -9.39 -9.13 5.71
N THR A 39 -9.48 -8.07 4.91
CA THR A 39 -10.25 -8.14 3.66
C THR A 39 -9.43 -8.70 2.51
N ALA A 40 -8.21 -8.21 2.30
CA ALA A 40 -7.40 -8.53 1.12
C ALA A 40 -6.48 -9.74 1.29
N TYR A 41 -6.24 -10.21 2.52
CA TYR A 41 -5.28 -11.29 2.80
C TYR A 41 -5.82 -12.44 3.66
N ALA A 42 -7.15 -12.49 3.89
CA ALA A 42 -7.77 -13.57 4.64
C ALA A 42 -7.68 -14.95 3.98
N HIS A 43 -7.45 -15.01 2.66
CA HIS A 43 -7.28 -16.26 1.92
C HIS A 43 -5.92 -16.92 2.12
N LEU A 44 -4.93 -16.21 2.66
CA LEU A 44 -3.61 -16.78 2.91
C LEU A 44 -3.70 -17.84 4.04
N PRO A 45 -3.10 -19.03 3.87
CA PRO A 45 -3.24 -20.12 4.83
C PRO A 45 -2.70 -19.75 6.22
N ASP A 46 -3.40 -20.27 7.23
CA ASP A 46 -3.27 -20.00 8.66
C ASP A 46 -1.84 -19.74 9.17
N SER A 47 -1.52 -18.46 9.29
CA SER A 47 -0.63 -18.00 10.34
C SER A 47 -1.13 -16.64 10.80
N PRO A 48 -1.74 -16.53 12.00
CA PRO A 48 -2.02 -15.23 12.60
C PRO A 48 -0.80 -14.31 12.56
N THR A 49 0.41 -14.88 12.57
CA THR A 49 1.67 -14.14 12.46
C THR A 49 1.79 -13.33 11.17
N ILE A 50 1.49 -13.88 9.98
CA ILE A 50 1.64 -13.11 8.72
C ILE A 50 0.56 -12.03 8.60
N GLN A 51 -0.66 -12.31 9.06
CA GLN A 51 -1.75 -11.34 9.04
C GLN A 51 -1.50 -10.21 10.05
N VAL A 52 -1.05 -10.53 11.27
CA VAL A 52 -0.64 -9.51 12.26
C VAL A 52 0.54 -8.69 11.74
N TRP A 53 1.55 -9.33 11.15
CA TRP A 53 2.66 -8.62 10.52
C TRP A 53 2.16 -7.69 9.40
N MET A 54 1.27 -8.17 8.53
CA MET A 54 0.66 -7.37 7.44
C MET A 54 -0.12 -6.17 7.99
N ALA A 55 -0.89 -6.37 9.06
CA ALA A 55 -1.63 -5.30 9.70
C ALA A 55 -0.70 -4.23 10.30
N LEU A 56 0.32 -4.66 11.06
CA LEU A 56 1.24 -3.73 11.71
C LEU A 56 2.15 -3.00 10.72
N ILE A 57 2.64 -3.68 9.68
CA ILE A 57 3.53 -3.05 8.69
C ILE A 57 2.75 -2.05 7.83
N THR A 58 1.50 -2.35 7.49
CA THR A 58 0.63 -1.41 6.77
C THR A 58 0.27 -0.22 7.65
N ALA A 59 -0.04 -0.44 8.93
CA ALA A 59 -0.28 0.66 9.87
C ALA A 59 0.94 1.59 9.99
N ALA A 60 2.15 1.03 10.00
CA ALA A 60 3.38 1.81 10.05
C ALA A 60 3.66 2.56 8.73
N ALA A 61 3.32 1.98 7.59
CA ALA A 61 3.38 2.66 6.29
C ALA A 61 2.40 3.85 6.23
N ILE A 62 1.15 3.67 6.67
CA ILE A 62 0.15 4.75 6.70
C ILE A 62 0.57 5.85 7.69
N TYR A 63 1.14 5.49 8.84
CA TYR A 63 1.73 6.47 9.75
C TYR A 63 2.79 7.32 9.05
N CYS A 64 3.66 6.71 8.24
CA CYS A 64 4.69 7.44 7.51
C CYS A 64 4.07 8.39 6.48
N ASP A 65 3.11 7.91 5.71
CA ASP A 65 2.39 8.70 4.71
C ASP A 65 1.74 9.92 5.36
N ASP A 66 0.90 9.73 6.39
CA ASP A 66 0.14 10.81 7.04
C ASP A 66 1.05 11.80 7.80
N LYS A 67 2.06 11.33 8.53
CA LYS A 67 2.92 12.18 9.38
C LYS A 67 3.86 13.05 8.56
N PHE A 68 4.43 12.50 7.49
CA PHE A 68 5.57 13.10 6.82
C PHE A 68 5.21 13.94 5.58
N LEU A 69 3.92 14.14 5.31
CA LEU A 69 3.42 15.19 4.40
C LEU A 69 3.97 16.59 4.71
N LYS A 70 4.37 16.86 5.97
CA LYS A 70 4.81 18.20 6.41
C LYS A 70 6.26 18.28 6.88
N ASP A 71 6.84 17.20 7.41
CA ASP A 71 8.22 17.19 7.94
C ASP A 71 8.93 15.86 7.70
N THR A 72 9.67 15.73 6.60
CA THR A 72 10.39 14.49 6.29
C THR A 72 11.68 14.27 7.08
N SER A 73 12.08 15.15 8.01
CA SER A 73 13.42 15.09 8.65
C SER A 73 13.73 13.74 9.30
N SER A 74 12.71 13.11 9.89
CA SER A 74 12.81 11.77 10.49
C SER A 74 12.92 10.64 9.46
N VAL A 75 12.31 10.80 8.28
CA VAL A 75 12.29 9.80 7.19
C VAL A 75 13.55 9.90 6.32
N ASP A 76 14.09 11.11 6.14
CA ASP A 76 15.32 11.36 5.36
C ASP A 76 16.50 10.48 5.80
N VAL A 77 16.56 10.13 7.09
CA VAL A 77 17.62 9.30 7.68
C VAL A 77 17.21 7.85 7.94
N PHE A 78 15.96 7.47 7.61
CA PHE A 78 15.39 6.17 7.99
C PHE A 78 16.19 5.00 7.41
N CYS A 79 16.42 5.01 6.09
CA CYS A 79 17.12 3.94 5.39
C CYS A 79 18.58 3.81 5.87
N ASP A 80 19.29 4.93 6.08
CA ASP A 80 20.67 4.91 6.60
C ASP A 80 20.73 4.34 8.02
N ARG A 81 19.81 4.75 8.89
CA ARG A 81 19.71 4.21 10.26
C ARG A 81 19.40 2.73 10.27
N LEU A 82 18.45 2.29 9.45
CA LEU A 82 18.06 0.89 9.33
C LEU A 82 19.27 0.03 8.91
N LEU A 83 19.98 0.44 7.85
CA LEU A 83 21.15 -0.29 7.35
C LEU A 83 22.31 -0.32 8.35
N ARG A 84 22.40 0.66 9.26
CA ARG A 84 23.41 0.73 10.33
C ARG A 84 22.95 0.09 11.64
N GLY A 85 21.73 -0.42 11.73
CA GLY A 85 21.15 -0.93 12.99
C GLY A 85 21.00 0.14 14.06
N GLN A 86 20.74 1.39 13.68
CA GLN A 86 20.55 2.52 14.59
C GLN A 86 19.06 2.72 14.92
N PRO A 87 18.73 3.22 16.12
CA PRO A 87 17.36 3.58 16.47
C PRO A 87 16.78 4.64 15.55
N GLN A 88 15.52 4.45 15.16
CA GLN A 88 14.76 5.43 14.39
C GLN A 88 14.30 6.61 15.23
N ALA A 89 13.84 7.67 14.56
CA ALA A 89 13.56 8.96 15.17
C ALA A 89 12.39 8.93 16.17
N ASP A 90 11.44 8.01 15.98
CA ASP A 90 10.33 7.76 16.90
C ASP A 90 10.02 6.26 16.96
N ARG A 91 9.10 5.88 17.86
CA ARG A 91 8.78 4.48 18.11
C ARG A 91 7.99 3.84 16.96
N ALA A 92 7.12 4.58 16.27
CA ALA A 92 6.41 4.05 15.11
C ALA A 92 7.37 3.73 13.95
N LEU A 93 8.38 4.57 13.72
CA LEU A 93 9.45 4.27 12.78
C LEU A 93 10.33 3.10 13.25
N ASN A 94 10.60 2.95 14.54
CA ASN A 94 11.28 1.77 15.06
C ASN A 94 10.47 0.50 14.81
N ALA A 95 9.14 0.56 15.02
CA ALA A 95 8.23 -0.54 14.68
C ALA A 95 8.31 -0.87 13.18
N PHE A 96 8.30 0.14 12.31
CA PHE A 96 8.42 -0.08 10.87
C PHE A 96 9.74 -0.75 10.49
N ALA A 97 10.86 -0.26 11.03
CA ALA A 97 12.19 -0.82 10.83
C ALA A 97 12.27 -2.30 11.24
N GLU A 98 11.75 -2.65 12.41
CA GLU A 98 11.69 -4.03 12.89
C GLU A 98 10.84 -4.91 11.96
N LEU A 99 9.64 -4.46 11.58
CA LEU A 99 8.75 -5.21 10.69
C LEU A 99 9.36 -5.42 9.29
N ILE A 100 10.12 -4.45 8.77
CA ILE A 100 10.88 -4.59 7.51
C ILE A 100 11.95 -5.68 7.63
N VAL A 101 12.72 -5.70 8.73
CA VAL A 101 13.75 -6.71 8.99
C VAL A 101 13.16 -8.12 9.12
N GLU A 102 11.89 -8.22 9.56
CA GLU A 102 11.16 -9.47 9.71
C GLU A 102 10.62 -10.06 8.41
N THR A 103 10.60 -9.31 7.31
CA THR A 103 10.06 -9.78 6.02
C THR A 103 10.58 -11.17 5.58
N PRO A 104 11.88 -11.51 5.71
CA PRO A 104 12.40 -12.82 5.35
C PRO A 104 11.91 -13.98 6.23
N MET A 105 11.27 -13.71 7.39
CA MET A 105 10.62 -14.72 8.21
C MET A 105 9.26 -15.14 7.65
N HIS A 106 8.65 -14.30 6.80
CA HIS A 106 7.32 -14.51 6.25
C HIS A 106 7.35 -14.95 4.79
N PHE A 107 8.34 -14.51 4.01
CA PHE A 107 8.37 -14.75 2.57
C PHE A 107 9.66 -15.44 2.10
N PRO A 108 9.63 -16.20 1.00
CA PRO A 108 10.83 -16.69 0.34
C PRO A 108 11.81 -15.56 0.02
N ARG A 109 13.12 -15.83 0.06
CA ARG A 109 14.18 -14.82 -0.02
C ARG A 109 14.01 -13.79 -1.14
N LEU A 110 13.71 -14.22 -2.36
CA LEU A 110 13.54 -13.31 -3.49
C LEU A 110 12.32 -12.39 -3.28
N THR A 111 11.17 -12.97 -2.93
CA THR A 111 9.95 -12.23 -2.60
C THR A 111 10.17 -11.24 -1.46
N ALA A 112 10.82 -11.67 -0.38
CA ALA A 112 11.16 -10.80 0.75
C ALA A 112 12.02 -9.60 0.33
N ASN A 113 13.05 -9.83 -0.50
CA ASN A 113 13.91 -8.76 -0.99
C ASN A 113 13.15 -7.75 -1.87
N LEU A 114 12.25 -8.21 -2.72
CA LEU A 114 11.41 -7.34 -3.54
C LEU A 114 10.43 -6.53 -2.69
N ILE A 115 9.81 -7.15 -1.68
CA ILE A 115 8.96 -6.45 -0.70
C ILE A 115 9.73 -5.34 0.02
N VAL A 116 10.93 -5.65 0.54
CA VAL A 116 11.78 -4.65 1.21
C VAL A 116 12.17 -3.53 0.25
N ALA A 117 12.50 -3.85 -1.01
CA ALA A 117 12.80 -2.84 -2.03
C ALA A 117 11.60 -1.94 -2.33
N SER A 118 10.39 -2.50 -2.42
CA SER A 118 9.15 -1.74 -2.59
C SER A 118 8.91 -0.78 -1.42
N ILE A 119 9.15 -1.22 -0.18
CA ILE A 119 9.04 -0.37 1.01
C ILE A 119 10.08 0.75 1.02
N PHE A 120 11.32 0.48 0.59
CA PHE A 120 12.33 1.55 0.44
C PHE A 120 11.97 2.55 -0.65
N ASN A 121 11.36 2.10 -1.76
CA ASN A 121 10.84 3.01 -2.78
C ASN A 121 9.75 3.93 -2.22
N PHE A 122 8.87 3.43 -1.36
CA PHE A 122 7.88 4.24 -0.65
C PHE A 122 8.51 5.27 0.28
N ILE A 123 9.48 4.88 1.09
CA ILE A 123 10.21 5.82 1.96
C ILE A 123 10.91 6.90 1.12
N ASN A 124 11.53 6.50 0.01
CA ASN A 124 12.18 7.43 -0.91
C ASN A 124 11.17 8.33 -1.63
N SER A 125 9.95 7.88 -1.90
CA SER A 125 8.92 8.71 -2.55
C SER A 125 8.48 9.86 -1.65
N ILE A 126 8.35 9.62 -0.33
CA ILE A 126 8.04 10.68 0.64
C ILE A 126 9.10 11.80 0.58
N ILE A 127 10.38 11.42 0.50
CA ILE A 127 11.49 12.37 0.38
C ILE A 127 11.46 13.07 -0.99
N LEU A 128 11.22 12.30 -2.05
CA LEU A 128 11.13 12.80 -3.42
C LEU A 128 10.03 13.86 -3.55
N ASP A 129 8.83 13.60 -3.03
CA ASP A 129 7.67 14.50 -3.11
C ASP A 129 7.96 15.85 -2.44
N LYS A 130 8.71 15.85 -1.33
CA LYS A 130 9.18 17.09 -0.70
C LYS A 130 10.22 17.80 -1.56
N GLN A 131 11.18 17.08 -2.12
CA GLN A 131 12.25 17.67 -2.93
C GLN A 131 11.75 18.22 -4.27
N THR A 132 10.68 17.64 -4.81
CA THR A 132 10.04 18.06 -6.06
C THR A 132 8.84 18.96 -5.83
N LEU A 133 8.58 19.41 -4.60
CA LEU A 133 7.46 20.30 -4.30
C LEU A 133 7.56 21.60 -5.11
N GLY A 134 6.55 21.85 -5.95
CA GLY A 134 6.52 23.02 -6.84
C GLY A 134 7.38 22.88 -8.11
N MET A 135 7.99 21.72 -8.36
CA MET A 135 8.69 21.42 -9.60
C MET A 135 7.72 21.42 -10.78
N GLU A 136 8.11 22.05 -11.88
CA GLU A 136 7.40 21.94 -13.15
C GLU A 136 7.73 20.59 -13.80
N VAL A 137 6.69 19.77 -14.05
CA VAL A 137 6.86 18.50 -14.74
C VAL A 137 6.89 18.74 -16.24
N SER A 138 7.94 18.23 -16.90
CA SER A 138 8.08 18.32 -18.35
C SER A 138 6.87 17.70 -19.07
N PRO A 139 6.28 18.38 -20.08
CA PRO A 139 5.16 17.84 -20.84
C PRO A 139 5.46 16.52 -21.59
N VAL A 140 6.73 16.20 -21.81
CA VAL A 140 7.17 14.96 -22.47
C VAL A 140 7.59 13.88 -21.48
N ALA A 141 7.49 14.11 -20.17
CA ALA A 141 7.74 13.12 -19.13
C ALA A 141 6.46 12.31 -18.84
N ASP A 142 5.90 11.70 -19.87
CA ASP A 142 4.62 10.96 -19.83
C ASP A 142 4.60 9.77 -18.85
N ASN A 143 5.75 9.14 -18.62
CA ASN A 143 5.91 8.02 -17.69
C ASN A 143 6.14 8.43 -16.23
N TYR A 144 6.46 9.71 -15.98
CA TYR A 144 6.80 10.20 -14.64
C TYR A 144 5.65 10.01 -13.62
N PRO A 145 4.38 10.31 -13.95
CA PRO A 145 3.28 10.14 -13.00
C PRO A 145 3.11 8.70 -12.52
N MET A 146 3.18 7.73 -13.44
CA MET A 146 3.08 6.32 -13.09
C MET A 146 4.30 5.87 -12.29
N PHE A 147 5.50 6.31 -12.66
CA PHE A 147 6.73 6.00 -11.93
C PHE A 147 6.65 6.45 -10.46
N THR A 148 6.31 7.71 -10.18
CA THR A 148 6.19 8.22 -8.81
C THR A 148 5.04 7.55 -8.06
N ARG A 149 3.95 7.20 -8.78
CA ARG A 149 2.82 6.51 -8.17
C ARG A 149 3.18 5.07 -7.76
N ILE A 150 3.91 4.33 -8.60
CA ILE A 150 4.39 2.99 -8.24
C ILE A 150 5.37 3.04 -7.06
N MET A 151 6.24 4.05 -6.99
CA MET A 151 7.13 4.22 -5.83
C MET A 151 6.35 4.44 -4.53
N SER A 152 5.36 5.35 -4.53
CA SER A 152 4.57 5.70 -3.35
C SER A 152 3.48 4.68 -2.98
N GLY A 153 2.92 3.96 -3.95
CA GLY A 153 1.78 3.08 -3.73
C GLY A 153 2.10 1.73 -3.08
N VAL A 154 3.38 1.40 -2.92
CA VAL A 154 3.85 0.11 -2.36
C VAL A 154 3.22 -1.12 -3.06
N ALA A 155 2.86 -0.98 -4.33
CA ALA A 155 2.02 -1.94 -5.03
C ALA A 155 2.73 -3.28 -5.29
N GLU A 156 4.06 -3.26 -5.46
CA GLU A 156 4.87 -4.47 -5.57
C GLU A 156 4.81 -5.29 -4.28
N PHE A 157 4.91 -4.65 -3.10
CA PHE A 157 4.71 -5.32 -1.82
C PHE A 157 3.33 -5.98 -1.75
N TYR A 158 2.27 -5.21 -1.93
CA TYR A 158 0.91 -5.73 -1.78
C TYR A 158 0.59 -6.84 -2.78
N GLY A 159 1.07 -6.71 -4.02
CA GLY A 159 0.89 -7.72 -5.06
C GLY A 159 1.67 -9.01 -4.80
N LEU A 160 2.92 -8.92 -4.33
CA LEU A 160 3.72 -10.09 -3.96
C LEU A 160 3.14 -10.82 -2.74
N ALA A 161 2.64 -10.08 -1.75
CA ALA A 161 2.08 -10.66 -0.54
C ALA A 161 0.72 -11.34 -0.77
N ALA A 162 0.08 -11.14 -1.92
CA ALA A 162 -1.23 -11.73 -2.24
C ALA A 162 -1.17 -13.25 -2.46
N PHE A 163 0.02 -13.81 -2.68
CA PHE A 163 0.21 -15.22 -3.02
C PHE A 163 0.67 -16.05 -1.82
N PRO A 164 0.11 -17.26 -1.62
CA PRO A 164 0.61 -18.20 -0.62
C PRO A 164 2.11 -18.47 -0.75
N VAL A 165 2.81 -18.53 0.39
CA VAL A 165 4.28 -18.59 0.45
C VAL A 165 4.88 -19.86 -0.16
N HIS A 166 4.08 -20.92 -0.33
CA HIS A 166 4.51 -22.15 -1.00
C HIS A 166 4.42 -22.08 -2.52
N LEU A 167 3.72 -21.09 -3.09
CA LEU A 167 3.71 -20.86 -4.53
C LEU A 167 5.08 -20.38 -4.99
N ARG A 168 5.55 -20.97 -6.09
CA ARG A 168 6.80 -20.54 -6.71
C ARG A 168 6.58 -19.20 -7.40
N ILE A 169 7.54 -18.29 -7.27
CA ILE A 169 7.43 -16.95 -7.85
C ILE A 169 7.17 -16.96 -9.36
N ASP A 170 7.67 -17.98 -10.09
CA ASP A 170 7.48 -18.10 -11.53
C ASP A 170 6.04 -18.45 -11.96
N SER A 171 5.16 -18.86 -11.05
CA SER A 171 3.74 -19.07 -11.36
C SER A 171 2.92 -17.78 -11.42
N TYR A 172 3.42 -16.66 -10.86
CA TYR A 172 2.66 -15.42 -10.80
C TYR A 172 3.42 -14.15 -11.17
N ILE A 173 4.76 -14.16 -11.20
CA ILE A 173 5.57 -12.94 -11.35
C ILE A 173 5.29 -12.17 -12.63
N GLN A 174 4.88 -12.84 -13.71
CA GLN A 174 4.52 -12.17 -14.97
C GLN A 174 3.24 -11.33 -14.84
N ALA A 175 2.35 -11.67 -13.90
CA ALA A 175 1.14 -10.91 -13.62
C ALA A 175 1.39 -9.71 -12.72
N LEU A 176 2.49 -9.71 -11.95
CA LEU A 176 2.78 -8.68 -10.95
C LEU A 176 2.77 -7.24 -11.50
N PRO A 177 3.34 -6.92 -12.69
CA PRO A 177 3.27 -5.55 -13.22
C PRO A 177 1.83 -5.07 -13.43
N SER A 178 0.95 -5.92 -13.98
CA SER A 178 -0.46 -5.59 -14.15
C SER A 178 -1.19 -5.52 -12.80
N MET A 179 -0.82 -6.37 -11.84
CA MET A 179 -1.36 -6.26 -10.47
C MET A 179 -0.96 -4.93 -9.82
N MET A 180 0.27 -4.45 -10.04
CA MET A 180 0.73 -3.19 -9.49
C MET A 180 -0.09 -2.01 -10.02
N THR A 181 -0.35 -1.98 -11.34
CA THR A 181 -1.27 -1.01 -11.96
C THR A 181 -2.67 -1.10 -11.35
N PHE A 182 -3.24 -2.31 -11.25
CA PHE A 182 -4.55 -2.51 -10.62
C PHE A 182 -4.59 -1.98 -9.18
N ILE A 183 -3.56 -2.26 -8.36
CA ILE A 183 -3.52 -1.86 -6.95
C ILE A 183 -3.49 -0.33 -6.82
N VAL A 184 -2.58 0.35 -7.53
CA VAL A 184 -2.50 1.82 -7.42
C VAL A 184 -3.74 2.49 -7.97
N ASP A 185 -4.23 2.04 -9.13
CA ASP A 185 -5.36 2.67 -9.79
C ASP A 185 -6.67 2.45 -9.03
N VAL A 186 -6.91 1.25 -8.47
CA VAL A 186 -8.08 1.01 -7.62
C VAL A 186 -8.07 1.94 -6.41
N ASN A 187 -6.90 2.15 -5.80
CA ASN A 187 -6.77 3.08 -4.70
C ASN A 187 -7.12 4.51 -5.16
N ASP A 188 -6.53 4.99 -6.25
CA ASP A 188 -6.78 6.35 -6.79
C ASP A 188 -8.25 6.55 -7.23
N ILE A 189 -8.90 5.53 -7.80
CA ILE A 189 -10.31 5.58 -8.20
C ILE A 189 -11.21 5.69 -6.96
N LEU A 190 -10.98 4.85 -5.94
CA LEU A 190 -11.81 4.79 -4.75
C LEU A 190 -11.48 5.91 -3.75
N SER A 191 -10.30 6.52 -3.85
CA SER A 191 -9.88 7.68 -3.08
C SER A 191 -10.28 9.01 -3.72
N PHE A 192 -10.57 9.03 -5.03
CA PHE A 192 -10.88 10.24 -5.79
C PHE A 192 -11.93 11.14 -5.10
N TYR A 193 -13.02 10.55 -4.60
CA TYR A 193 -14.08 11.32 -3.97
C TYR A 193 -13.62 12.09 -2.72
N LYS A 194 -12.94 11.42 -1.77
CA LYS A 194 -12.45 12.09 -0.56
C LYS A 194 -11.43 13.18 -0.89
N GLU A 195 -10.63 12.98 -1.94
CA GLU A 195 -9.55 13.88 -2.34
C GLU A 195 -10.09 15.15 -3.01
N GLU A 196 -11.09 15.01 -3.88
CA GLU A 196 -11.78 16.15 -4.48
C GLU A 196 -12.50 16.99 -3.43
N LEU A 197 -13.10 16.37 -2.39
CA LEU A 197 -13.79 17.10 -1.32
C LEU A 197 -12.88 18.01 -0.50
N VAL A 198 -11.60 17.67 -0.37
CA VAL A 198 -10.61 18.49 0.36
C VAL A 198 -9.76 19.37 -0.58
N GLY A 199 -10.06 19.35 -1.89
CA GLY A 199 -9.34 20.13 -2.88
C GLY A 199 -7.91 19.66 -3.13
N GLU A 200 -7.63 18.37 -2.92
CA GLU A 200 -6.31 17.80 -3.17
C GLU A 200 -5.98 17.89 -4.68
N SER A 201 -4.79 18.41 -4.99
CA SER A 201 -4.38 18.70 -6.37
C SER A 201 -3.03 18.08 -6.76
N VAL A 202 -2.45 17.33 -5.81
CA VAL A 202 -1.19 16.59 -5.92
C VAL A 202 -1.49 15.12 -5.66
N ASN A 203 -2.35 14.54 -6.49
CA ASN A 203 -2.66 13.11 -6.54
C ASN A 203 -2.49 12.60 -7.98
N TYR A 204 -2.53 11.27 -8.16
CA TYR A 204 -2.25 10.65 -9.46
C TYR A 204 -3.20 11.15 -10.55
N VAL A 205 -4.51 11.20 -10.29
CA VAL A 205 -5.52 11.68 -11.25
C VAL A 205 -5.25 13.12 -11.68
N SER A 206 -4.92 14.01 -10.73
CA SER A 206 -4.59 15.41 -11.03
C SER A 206 -3.31 15.53 -11.84
N LEU A 207 -2.27 14.74 -11.50
CA LEU A 207 -0.99 14.77 -12.20
C LEU A 207 -1.12 14.22 -13.63
N TRP A 208 -1.89 13.15 -13.81
CA TRP A 208 -2.22 12.57 -15.11
C TRP A 208 -3.02 13.54 -15.98
N ALA A 209 -4.04 14.18 -15.41
CA ALA A 209 -4.82 15.20 -16.11
C ALA A 209 -3.95 16.36 -16.60
N LYS A 210 -3.07 16.86 -15.72
CA LYS A 210 -2.12 17.93 -16.03
C LYS A 210 -1.12 17.52 -17.12
N SER A 211 -0.56 16.32 -17.05
CA SER A 211 0.46 15.86 -18.02
C SER A 211 -0.11 15.67 -19.43
N ARG A 212 -1.42 15.40 -19.55
CA ARG A 212 -2.10 15.19 -20.83
C ARG A 212 -2.99 16.36 -21.27
N GLY A 213 -3.03 17.44 -20.49
CA GLY A 213 -3.83 18.62 -20.79
C GLY A 213 -5.34 18.34 -20.87
N CYS A 214 -5.84 17.38 -20.09
CA CYS A 214 -7.25 16.99 -20.05
C CYS A 214 -7.87 17.34 -18.69
N ASP A 215 -9.20 17.20 -18.56
CA ASP A 215 -9.85 17.37 -17.26
C ASP A 215 -9.71 16.11 -16.37
N LYS A 216 -9.95 16.27 -15.06
CA LYS A 216 -9.84 15.16 -14.10
C LYS A 216 -10.85 14.03 -14.36
N SER A 217 -12.01 14.33 -14.96
CA SER A 217 -13.03 13.32 -15.25
C SER A 217 -12.62 12.40 -16.41
N GLN A 218 -11.97 12.98 -17.43
CA GLN A 218 -11.36 12.25 -18.54
C GLN A 218 -10.18 11.41 -18.04
N ALA A 219 -9.36 11.96 -17.15
CA ALA A 219 -8.27 11.22 -16.50
C ALA A 219 -8.80 10.02 -15.69
N LEU A 220 -9.82 10.24 -14.85
CA LEU A 220 -10.45 9.18 -14.08
C LEU A 220 -11.03 8.09 -14.99
N TYR A 221 -11.72 8.45 -16.07
CA TYR A 221 -12.26 7.48 -17.02
C TYR A 221 -11.16 6.64 -17.68
N ALA A 222 -10.04 7.26 -18.06
CA ALA A 222 -8.90 6.55 -18.63
C ALA A 222 -8.24 5.59 -17.63
N ILE A 223 -8.06 6.03 -16.37
CA ILE A 223 -7.52 5.20 -15.29
C ILE A 223 -8.45 4.00 -15.03
N ILE A 224 -9.77 4.18 -15.07
CA ILE A 224 -10.73 3.06 -14.95
C ILE A 224 -10.54 2.04 -16.08
N GLN A 225 -10.38 2.49 -17.34
CA GLN A 225 -10.13 1.57 -18.45
C GLN A 225 -8.79 0.83 -18.26
N GLU A 226 -7.74 1.53 -17.87
CA GLU A 226 -6.42 0.94 -17.59
C GLU A 226 -6.49 -0.10 -16.45
N THR A 227 -7.25 0.18 -15.40
CA THR A 227 -7.50 -0.74 -14.28
C THR A 227 -8.19 -2.02 -14.73
N VAL A 228 -9.22 -1.90 -15.57
CA VAL A 228 -9.97 -3.06 -16.10
C VAL A 228 -9.07 -3.91 -16.99
N GLU A 229 -8.34 -3.28 -17.92
CA GLU A 229 -7.37 -3.98 -18.76
C GLU A 229 -6.27 -4.67 -17.94
N ALA A 230 -5.78 -4.01 -16.90
CA ALA A 230 -4.78 -4.59 -15.99
C ALA A 230 -5.34 -5.82 -15.28
N HIS A 231 -6.57 -5.74 -14.76
CA HIS A 231 -7.25 -6.87 -14.14
C HIS A 231 -7.40 -8.06 -15.12
N GLU A 232 -7.88 -7.81 -16.34
CA GLU A 232 -8.07 -8.83 -17.37
C GLU A 232 -6.74 -9.50 -17.76
N LYS A 233 -5.65 -8.72 -17.87
CA LYS A 233 -4.30 -9.25 -18.13
C LYS A 233 -3.83 -10.17 -17.00
N VAL A 234 -4.02 -9.78 -15.74
CA VAL A 234 -3.67 -10.63 -14.60
C VAL A 234 -4.42 -11.95 -14.67
N VAL A 235 -5.75 -11.90 -14.86
CA VAL A 235 -6.58 -13.10 -14.98
C VAL A 235 -6.05 -13.99 -16.11
N GLN A 236 -5.81 -13.42 -17.30
CA GLN A 236 -5.33 -14.15 -18.47
C GLN A 236 -3.96 -14.83 -18.24
N ILE A 237 -3.01 -14.12 -17.60
CA ILE A 237 -1.68 -14.66 -17.30
C ILE A 237 -1.78 -15.83 -16.31
N LEU A 238 -2.62 -15.69 -15.28
CA LEU A 238 -2.75 -16.69 -14.23
C LEU A 238 -3.70 -17.86 -14.59
N GLN A 239 -4.34 -17.86 -15.76
CA GLN A 239 -5.28 -18.92 -16.20
C GLN A 239 -4.74 -20.34 -16.09
N LYS A 240 -3.42 -20.53 -16.24
CA LYS A 240 -2.75 -21.84 -16.18
C LYS A 240 -2.27 -22.23 -14.79
N GLU A 241 -2.43 -21.34 -13.81
CA GLU A 241 -1.93 -21.46 -12.44
C GLU A 241 -3.11 -21.28 -11.47
N PRO A 242 -3.98 -22.30 -11.30
CA PRO A 242 -5.29 -22.13 -10.66
C PRO A 242 -5.22 -21.60 -9.23
N GLU A 243 -4.23 -22.03 -8.45
CA GLU A 243 -4.04 -21.57 -7.07
C GLU A 243 -3.58 -20.11 -7.01
N ALA A 244 -2.71 -19.68 -7.94
CA ALA A 244 -2.32 -18.27 -8.05
C ALA A 244 -3.50 -17.40 -8.50
N LEU A 245 -4.29 -17.88 -9.45
CA LEU A 245 -5.49 -17.18 -9.92
C LEU A 245 -6.53 -17.01 -8.80
N ASP A 246 -6.78 -18.06 -8.02
CA ASP A 246 -7.69 -17.99 -6.88
C ASP A 246 -7.19 -17.01 -5.80
N ALA A 247 -5.89 -17.05 -5.48
CA ALA A 247 -5.29 -16.08 -4.56
C ALA A 247 -5.44 -14.63 -5.06
N TYR A 248 -5.25 -14.40 -6.37
CA TYR A 248 -5.46 -13.09 -6.97
C TYR A 248 -6.92 -12.64 -6.89
N TYR A 249 -7.90 -13.50 -7.18
CA TYR A 249 -9.32 -13.12 -7.10
C TYR A 249 -9.74 -12.74 -5.68
N ASN A 250 -9.31 -13.52 -4.69
CA ASN A 250 -9.56 -13.22 -3.28
C ASN A 250 -8.91 -11.88 -2.89
N PHE A 251 -7.65 -11.67 -3.27
CA PHE A 251 -6.96 -10.40 -3.05
C PHE A 251 -7.66 -9.22 -3.72
N ALA A 252 -7.98 -9.31 -5.01
CA ALA A 252 -8.57 -8.20 -5.78
C ALA A 252 -9.94 -7.79 -5.22
N SER A 253 -10.80 -8.78 -4.91
CA SER A 253 -12.10 -8.55 -4.27
C SER A 253 -11.94 -7.93 -2.88
N GLY A 254 -11.05 -8.50 -2.07
CA GLY A 254 -10.76 -8.03 -0.72
C GLY A 254 -10.11 -6.64 -0.67
N TYR A 255 -9.32 -6.29 -1.66
CA TYR A 255 -8.70 -4.97 -1.80
C TYR A 255 -9.73 -3.90 -2.16
N VAL A 256 -10.71 -4.21 -3.00
CA VAL A 256 -11.87 -3.32 -3.22
C VAL A 256 -12.68 -3.19 -1.92
N GLN A 257 -12.95 -4.30 -1.23
CA GLN A 257 -13.68 -4.30 0.04
C GLN A 257 -12.97 -3.48 1.14
N PHE A 258 -11.63 -3.47 1.18
CA PHE A 258 -10.87 -2.64 2.12
C PHE A 258 -11.30 -1.16 2.08
N HIS A 259 -11.62 -0.65 0.89
CA HIS A 259 -12.01 0.75 0.70
C HIS A 259 -13.43 1.05 1.18
N THR A 260 -14.28 0.04 1.34
CA THR A 260 -15.67 0.20 1.78
C THR A 260 -15.86 -0.08 3.27
N VAL A 261 -15.03 -0.94 3.89
CA VAL A 261 -15.20 -1.34 5.31
C VAL A 261 -14.76 -0.28 6.33
N LEU A 262 -14.05 0.75 5.90
CA LEU A 262 -13.64 1.88 6.71
C LEU A 262 -14.49 3.10 6.36
N ASP A 263 -15.74 3.11 6.85
CA ASP A 263 -16.81 4.07 6.50
C ASP A 263 -16.34 5.53 6.37
N ARG A 264 -15.38 5.97 7.18
CA ARG A 264 -14.94 7.37 7.23
C ARG A 264 -13.70 7.70 6.42
N ARG A 265 -12.87 6.73 6.04
CA ARG A 265 -11.59 7.03 5.36
C ARG A 265 -11.86 7.48 3.93
N TYR A 266 -12.65 6.71 3.17
CA TYR A 266 -12.92 6.97 1.75
C TYR A 266 -14.26 7.68 1.49
N ARG A 267 -15.16 7.73 2.49
CA ARG A 267 -16.47 8.41 2.42
C ARG A 267 -17.36 7.90 1.29
N LEU A 268 -17.24 6.61 0.97
CA LEU A 268 -18.00 5.96 -0.11
C LEU A 268 -19.45 5.69 0.30
N ASP A 269 -19.75 5.71 1.60
CA ASP A 269 -21.10 5.68 2.17
C ASP A 269 -21.94 6.88 1.72
N GLU A 270 -21.32 8.06 1.58
CA GLU A 270 -21.97 9.27 1.05
C GLU A 270 -22.42 9.10 -0.41
N LEU A 271 -21.77 8.19 -1.14
CA LEU A 271 -22.09 7.82 -2.52
C LEU A 271 -22.97 6.55 -2.63
N ARG A 272 -23.29 5.91 -1.49
CA ARG A 272 -23.98 4.61 -1.43
C ARG A 272 -23.23 3.48 -2.14
N LEU A 273 -21.90 3.50 -2.03
CA LEU A 273 -20.97 2.51 -2.59
C LEU A 273 -20.30 1.64 -1.53
N SER A 274 -20.69 1.77 -0.25
CA SER A 274 -20.23 0.98 0.90
C SER A 274 -21.14 -0.19 1.23
#